data_AF-A0A5P0YX26-F1
#
_entry.id   AF-A0A5P0YX26-F1
#
_cell.length_a   1.000
_cell.length_b   1.000
_cell.length_c   1.000
_cell.angle_alpha   90.00
_cell.angle_beta   90.00
_cell.angle_gamma   90.00
#
_symmetry.space_group_name_H-M   'P 1'
#
loop_
_entity.id
_entity.type
_entity.pdbx_description
1 polymer ?
#
loop_
_entity_poly.entity_id
_entity_poly.type
_entity_poly.pdbx_seq_one_letter_code
_entity_poly.pdbx_strand_id
1 'polypeptide(L)' 'MSKLEKAKGFKKSKAGTYLSIGTTLFGAVSVVKQAKKARFEQDRLQLVDAVVSAAAIATGVALLVRELRRMNVDDVLADD' A
#
# COMPACT_ATOMS: atom_id res chain seq x y z
N MET A 1 2.18 8.87 -26.86
CA MET A 1 2.24 8.40 -25.47
C MET A 1 1.47 7.11 -25.33
N SER A 2 2.06 6.08 -24.74
CA SER A 2 1.39 4.79 -24.53
C SER A 2 0.46 4.86 -23.32
N LYS A 3 -0.66 4.13 -23.34
CA LYS A 3 -1.62 4.05 -22.21
C LYS A 3 -0.95 3.63 -20.89
N LEU A 4 0.11 2.83 -20.99
CA LEU A 4 0.92 2.36 -19.87
C LEU A 4 1.69 3.49 -19.17
N GLU A 5 2.21 4.46 -19.95
CA GLU A 5 2.90 5.63 -19.39
C GLU A 5 1.93 6.54 -18.65
N LYS A 6 0.71 6.72 -19.18
CA LYS A 6 -0.33 7.54 -18.54
C LYS A 6 -0.78 6.95 -17.20
N ALA A 7 -0.92 5.63 -17.11
CA ALA A 7 -1.25 4.94 -15.86
C ALA A 7 -0.11 5.06 -14.82
N LYS A 8 1.15 4.99 -15.27
CA LYS A 8 2.33 5.17 -14.41
C LYS A 8 2.45 6.62 -13.91
N GLY A 9 2.20 7.60 -14.78
CA GLY A 9 2.15 9.02 -14.44
C GLY A 9 1.01 9.36 -13.47
N PHE A 10 -0.15 8.71 -13.62
CA PHE A 10 -1.27 8.88 -12.69
C PHE A 10 -0.94 8.34 -11.29
N LYS A 11 -0.30 7.15 -11.18
CA LYS A 11 0.16 6.63 -9.87
C LYS A 11 1.20 7.51 -9.20
N LYS A 12 2.13 8.10 -9.97
CA LYS A 12 3.12 9.07 -9.48
C LYS A 12 2.54 10.44 -9.11
N SER A 13 1.32 10.76 -9.55
CA SER A 13 0.70 12.04 -9.24
C SER A 13 0.29 12.13 -7.75
N LYS A 14 0.15 13.36 -7.24
CA LYS A 14 -0.36 13.61 -5.87
C LYS A 14 -1.70 12.91 -5.64
N ALA A 15 -2.62 12.97 -6.60
CA ALA A 15 -3.92 12.31 -6.53
C ALA A 15 -3.80 10.77 -6.48
N GLY A 16 -2.92 10.17 -7.29
CA GLY A 16 -2.65 8.73 -7.26
C GLY A 16 -2.02 8.27 -5.95
N THR A 17 -1.17 9.11 -5.36
CA THR A 17 -0.57 8.88 -4.04
C THR A 17 -1.63 8.87 -2.94
N TYR A 18 -2.49 9.88 -2.86
CA TYR A 18 -3.58 9.92 -1.87
C TYR A 18 -4.54 8.74 -2.00
N LEU A 19 -4.88 8.35 -3.23
CA LEU A 19 -5.75 7.19 -3.49
C LEU A 19 -5.07 5.90 -3.00
N SER A 20 -3.78 5.70 -3.29
CA SER A 20 -3.02 4.53 -2.84
C SER A 20 -2.89 4.43 -1.32
N ILE A 21 -2.73 5.57 -0.63
CA ILE A 21 -2.71 5.62 0.84
C ILE A 21 -4.11 5.27 1.38
N GLY A 22 -5.17 5.83 0.79
CA GLY A 22 -6.55 5.57 1.20
C GLY A 22 -6.94 4.10 1.08
N THR A 23 -6.62 3.44 -0.03
CA THR A 23 -6.90 2.00 -0.21
C THR A 23 -6.08 1.13 0.73
N THR A 24 -4.83 1.52 1.00
CA THR A 24 -3.96 0.80 1.94
C THR A 24 -4.49 0.87 3.38
N LEU A 25 -4.90 2.04 3.85
CA LEU A 25 -5.50 2.21 5.18
C LEU A 25 -6.79 1.41 5.33
N PHE A 26 -7.65 1.44 4.30
CA PHE A 26 -8.88 0.64 4.28
C PHE A 26 -8.59 -0.87 4.35
N GLY A 27 -7.61 -1.35 3.59
CA GLY A 27 -7.16 -2.74 3.64
C GLY A 27 -6.63 -3.13 5.03
N ALA A 28 -5.78 -2.30 5.62
CA ALA A 28 -5.21 -2.52 6.96
C ALA A 28 -6.29 -2.65 8.04
N VAL A 29 -7.25 -1.71 8.07
CA VAL A 29 -8.36 -1.75 9.04
C VAL A 29 -9.21 -3.02 8.87
N SER A 30 -9.46 -3.43 7.61
CA SER A 30 -10.24 -4.62 7.31
C SER A 30 -9.56 -5.91 7.78
N VAL A 31 -8.24 -6.03 7.58
CA VAL A 31 -7.46 -7.18 8.08
C VAL A 31 -7.45 -7.23 9.60
N VAL A 32 -7.30 -6.09 10.28
CA VAL A 32 -7.38 -6.03 11.75
C VAL A 32 -8.74 -6.52 12.27
N LYS A 33 -9.83 -6.12 11.60
CA LYS A 33 -11.19 -6.55 11.97
C LYS A 33 -11.38 -8.05 11.78
N GLN A 34 -10.89 -8.60 10.66
CA GLN A 34 -10.94 -10.03 10.36
C GLN A 34 -10.08 -10.84 11.33
N ALA A 35 -8.85 -10.40 11.63
CA ALA A 35 -7.98 -11.04 12.60
C ALA A 35 -8.62 -11.08 14.00
N LYS A 36 -9.26 -9.99 14.42
CA LYS A 36 -9.98 -9.92 15.71
C LYS A 36 -11.15 -10.91 15.75
N LYS A 37 -11.91 -11.01 14.65
CA LYS A 37 -13.03 -11.96 14.53
C LYS A 37 -12.55 -13.41 14.53
N ALA A 38 -11.56 -13.74 13.71
CA ALA A 38 -10.96 -15.07 13.64
C ALA A 38 -10.38 -15.52 14.99
N ARG A 39 -9.79 -14.59 15.76
CA ARG A 39 -9.33 -14.88 17.12
C ARG A 39 -10.49 -15.23 18.07
N PHE A 40 -11.61 -14.53 17.96
CA PHE A 40 -12.79 -14.77 18.80
C PHE A 40 -13.47 -16.10 18.46
N GLU A 41 -13.55 -16.42 17.17
CA GLU A 41 -14.17 -17.64 16.64
C GLU A 41 -13.22 -18.85 16.64
N GLN A 42 -11.97 -18.68 17.12
CA GLN A 42 -10.90 -19.69 17.08
C GLN A 42 -10.61 -20.27 15.69
N ASP A 43 -10.93 -19.53 14.63
CA ASP A 43 -10.66 -19.93 13.25
C ASP A 43 -9.17 -19.76 12.93
N ARG A 44 -8.43 -20.87 13.04
CA ARG A 44 -6.98 -20.89 12.81
C ARG A 44 -6.60 -20.66 11.36
N LEU A 45 -7.44 -21.05 10.40
CA LEU A 45 -7.17 -20.85 8.97
C LEU A 45 -7.24 -19.36 8.64
N GLN A 46 -8.27 -18.69 9.14
CA GLN A 46 -8.44 -17.26 8.92
C GLN A 46 -7.40 -16.41 9.68
N LEU A 47 -6.89 -16.88 10.82
CA LEU A 47 -5.76 -16.23 11.49
C LEU A 47 -4.49 -16.26 10.64
N VAL A 48 -4.19 -17.39 9.99
CA VAL A 48 -3.02 -17.50 9.10
C VAL A 48 -3.19 -16.60 7.87
N ASP A 49 -4.38 -16.60 7.26
CA ASP A 49 -4.69 -15.70 6.14
C ASP A 49 -4.54 -14.21 6.53
N ALA A 50 -4.97 -13.84 7.74
CA ALA A 50 -4.81 -12.49 8.25
C ALA A 50 -3.32 -12.11 8.42
N VAL A 51 -2.46 -13.04 8.83
CA VAL A 51 -1.00 -12.81 8.92
C VAL A 51 -0.40 -12.60 7.54
N VAL A 52 -0.76 -13.43 6.56
CA VAL A 52 -0.28 -13.29 5.17
C VAL A 52 -0.75 -11.96 4.58
N SER A 53 -2.02 -11.60 4.78
CA SER A 53 -2.60 -10.33 4.36
C SER A 53 -1.89 -9.14 5.00
N ALA A 54 -1.59 -9.21 6.30
CA ALA A 54 -0.84 -8.17 6.99
C ALA A 54 0.58 -7.99 6.42
N ALA A 55 1.27 -9.10 6.09
CA ALA A 55 2.58 -9.05 5.45
C ALA A 55 2.53 -8.42 4.05
N ALA A 56 1.49 -8.72 3.26
CA ALA A 56 1.28 -8.12 1.95
C ALA A 56 1.06 -6.61 2.06
N ILE A 57 0.24 -6.16 3.01
CA ILE A 57 0.01 -4.73 3.27
C ILE A 57 1.30 -4.04 3.69
N ALA A 58 2.06 -4.62 4.62
CA ALA A 58 3.34 -4.07 5.06
C ALA A 58 4.33 -3.91 3.90
N THR A 59 4.39 -4.90 3.01
CA THR A 59 5.23 -4.85 1.79
C THR A 59 4.76 -3.76 0.85
N GLY A 60 3.44 -3.63 0.62
CA GLY A 60 2.87 -2.55 -0.19
C GLY A 60 3.20 -1.16 0.36
N VAL A 61 3.10 -0.97 1.68
CA VAL A 61 3.51 0.27 2.36
C VAL A 61 5.00 0.55 2.19
N ALA A 62 5.85 -0.47 2.34
CA ALA A 62 7.29 -0.32 2.17
C ALA A 62 7.66 0.13 0.74
N LEU A 63 6.99 -0.44 -0.27
CA LEU A 63 7.16 -0.03 -1.67
C LEU A 63 6.70 1.41 -1.89
N LEU A 64 5.54 1.81 -1.34
CA LEU A 64 5.05 3.19 -1.39
C LEU A 64 6.05 4.16 -0.76
N VAL A 65 6.57 3.85 0.44
CA VAL A 65 7.57 4.70 1.11
C VAL A 65 8.85 4.81 0.28
N ARG A 66 9.30 3.71 -0.33
CA ARG A 66 10.47 3.73 -1.22
C ARG A 66 10.24 4.64 -2.43
N GLU A 67 9.06 4.57 -3.03
CA GLU A 67 8.68 5.42 -4.17
C GLU A 67 8.56 6.89 -3.77
N LEU A 68 7.96 7.20 -2.62
CA LEU A 68 7.89 8.56 -2.07
C LEU A 68 9.29 9.15 -1.83
N ARG A 69 10.20 8.38 -1.21
CA ARG A 69 11.59 8.83 -1.02
C ARG A 69 12.31 9.06 -2.34
N ARG A 70 12.13 8.16 -3.32
CA ARG A 70 12.77 8.31 -4.64
C ARG A 70 12.27 9.55 -5.37
N MET A 71 10.96 9.83 -5.32
CA MET A 71 10.42 11.07 -5.90
C MET A 71 10.99 12.32 -5.24
N ASN A 72 11.26 12.29 -3.93
CA ASN A 72 11.89 13.41 -3.22
C ASN A 72 13.39 13.58 -3.59
N VAL A 73 14.11 12.47 -3.77
CA VAL A 73 15.54 12.50 -4.16
C VAL A 73 15.74 12.95 -5.62
N ASP A 74 14.89 12.49 -6.54
CA ASP A 74 14.94 12.89 -7.96
C ASP A 74 14.60 14.39 -8.15
N ASP A 75 13.80 15.00 -7.26
CA ASP A 75 13.47 16.43 -7.29
C ASP A 75 14.66 17.31 -6.85
N VAL A 76 15.45 16.85 -5.87
CA VAL A 76 16.64 17.56 -5.36
C VAL A 76 17.80 17.50 -6.36
N LEU A 77 17.96 16.40 -7.12
CA LEU A 77 19.01 16.26 -8.14
C LEU A 77 18.73 17.05 -9.44
N ALA A 78 17.54 17.62 -9.60
CA ALA A 78 17.14 18.40 -10.77
C ALA A 78 17.33 19.93 -10.58
N ASP A 79 17.82 20.37 -9.41
CA ASP A 79 18.03 21.78 -9.03
C ASP A 79 19.52 22.22 -9.05
N ASP A 80 20.42 21.41 -9.63
CA ASP A 80 21.84 21.73 -9.92
C ASP A 80 22.15 21.71 -11.44
#